data_AF-A0A5N6MW64-F1
#
_entry.id   AF-A0A5N6MW64-F1
#
_cell.length_a   1.000
_cell.length_b   1.000
_cell.length_c   1.000
_cell.angle_alpha   90.00
_cell.angle_beta   90.00
_cell.angle_gamma   90.00
#
_symmetry.space_group_name_H-M   'P 1'
#
loop_
_entity.id
_entity.type
_entity.pdbx_description
1 polymer ?
#
loop_
_entity_poly.entity_id
_entity_poly.type
_entity_poly.pdbx_seq_one_letter_code
_entity_poly.pdbx_strand_id
1 'polypeptide(L)'
;MDSVYRQVLGSGFLRLQPQLQEYFGLGADSGRYGEGTGVFLRAGCPRPWLRPLLPLVPVSNAFFPEFGTNVPFSIRNFPHRDPWGRPALTAVRRFEFPGRRRIFEDTTVLSGSGTLTDYLGRRRNLATGLALRVSEDGHLHMTSPDSRLFLGPLRLPLPRFAAADAQVEQWWDTQQHRFRIRTRVVQRQVGTVFEYDGAFTYTYREFDGALPAEVVPRRWEHRT
;
A
#
# COMPACT_ATOMS: atom_id res chain seq x y z
N MET A 1 12.62 -11.75 12.84
CA MET A 1 11.68 -12.53 12.01
C MET A 1 11.67 -11.98 10.60
N ASP A 2 11.32 -12.81 9.62
CA ASP A 2 11.17 -12.39 8.23
C ASP A 2 10.01 -11.40 8.04
N SER A 3 10.13 -10.52 7.04
CA SER A 3 9.07 -9.58 6.67
C SER A 3 7.81 -10.29 6.18
N VAL A 4 6.67 -9.59 6.22
CA VAL A 4 5.39 -10.12 5.72
C VAL A 4 5.48 -10.57 4.25
N TYR A 5 6.23 -9.83 3.42
CA TYR A 5 6.41 -10.16 2.00
C TYR A 5 7.30 -11.39 1.79
N ARG A 6 8.39 -11.52 2.55
CA ARG A 6 9.28 -12.69 2.45
C ARG A 6 8.56 -13.95 2.88
N GLN A 7 7.74 -13.89 3.92
CA GLN A 7 6.97 -15.05 4.40
C GLN A 7 6.01 -15.59 3.32
N VAL A 8 5.38 -14.71 2.53
CA VAL A 8 4.46 -15.14 1.46
C VAL A 8 5.17 -15.53 0.16
N LEU A 9 6.27 -14.84 -0.19
CA LEU A 9 7.03 -15.16 -1.39
C LEU A 9 7.92 -16.40 -1.24
N GLY A 10 8.27 -16.78 -0.01
CA GLY A 10 9.14 -17.91 0.27
C GLY A 10 10.47 -17.82 -0.50
N SER A 11 10.89 -18.91 -1.13
CA SER A 11 12.09 -18.94 -1.98
C SER A 11 12.02 -17.99 -3.18
N GLY A 12 10.82 -17.66 -3.65
CA GLY A 12 10.59 -16.68 -4.72
C GLY A 12 11.09 -15.27 -4.36
N PHE A 13 11.22 -14.96 -3.07
CA PHE A 13 11.77 -13.69 -2.60
C PHE A 13 13.20 -13.45 -3.10
N LEU A 14 14.01 -14.50 -3.23
CA LEU A 14 15.40 -14.41 -3.71
C LEU A 14 15.51 -14.04 -5.19
N ARG A 15 14.41 -14.14 -5.94
CA ARG A 15 14.34 -13.71 -7.35
C ARG A 15 14.12 -12.21 -7.51
N LEU A 16 13.76 -11.49 -6.45
CA LEU A 16 13.62 -10.04 -6.50
C LEU A 16 14.98 -9.39 -6.77
N GLN A 17 14.98 -8.20 -7.38
CA GLN A 17 16.18 -7.38 -7.45
C GLN A 17 16.72 -7.11 -6.03
N PRO A 18 18.05 -7.04 -5.83
CA PRO A 18 18.64 -6.90 -4.49
C PRO A 18 18.07 -5.73 -3.67
N GLN A 19 17.82 -4.60 -4.32
CA GLN A 19 17.24 -3.41 -3.68
C GLN A 19 15.79 -3.63 -3.24
N LEU A 20 15.01 -4.42 -3.99
CA LEU A 20 13.67 -4.84 -3.59
C LEU A 20 13.71 -5.86 -2.44
N GLN A 21 14.71 -6.75 -2.42
CA GLN A 21 14.91 -7.67 -1.28
C GLN A 21 15.18 -6.90 0.00
N GLU A 22 15.96 -5.81 -0.06
CA GLU A 22 16.20 -4.95 1.09
C GLU A 22 14.89 -4.23 1.50
N TYR A 23 14.22 -3.57 0.55
CA TYR A 23 13.00 -2.81 0.78
C TYR A 23 11.86 -3.67 1.37
N PHE A 24 11.57 -4.81 0.73
CA PHE A 24 10.51 -5.73 1.16
C PHE A 24 10.97 -6.70 2.23
N GLY A 25 12.25 -6.75 2.58
CA GLY A 25 12.83 -7.57 3.64
C GLY A 25 12.68 -6.95 5.03
N LEU A 26 12.19 -5.72 5.11
CA LEU A 26 11.99 -4.99 6.36
C LEU A 26 10.94 -5.67 7.25
N GLY A 27 11.39 -6.30 8.33
CA GLY A 27 10.57 -7.03 9.32
C GLY A 27 10.45 -6.31 10.66
N ALA A 28 9.50 -6.75 11.49
CA ALA A 28 9.16 -6.09 12.76
C ALA A 28 10.31 -6.07 13.77
N ASP A 29 11.18 -7.08 13.73
CA ASP A 29 12.33 -7.18 14.65
C ASP A 29 13.60 -6.53 14.07
N SER A 30 13.50 -5.75 12.99
CA SER A 30 14.67 -5.13 12.33
C SER A 30 15.25 -3.95 13.11
N GLY A 31 14.51 -3.41 14.09
CA GLY A 31 14.88 -2.18 14.81
C GLY A 31 14.92 -0.94 13.91
N ARG A 32 14.26 -1.00 12.74
CA ARG A 32 14.29 0.07 11.74
C ARG A 32 12.91 0.30 11.12
N TYR A 33 12.65 1.53 10.72
CA TYR A 33 11.58 1.87 9.79
C TYR A 33 12.20 2.44 8.53
N GLY A 34 11.47 2.42 7.42
CA GLY A 34 11.97 2.98 6.18
C GLY A 34 11.21 4.24 5.78
N GLU A 35 11.92 5.17 5.17
CA GLU A 35 11.42 6.46 4.72
C GLU A 35 11.93 6.75 3.31
N GLY A 36 11.01 7.18 2.45
CA GLY A 36 11.32 7.57 1.09
C GLY A 36 10.64 8.85 0.67
N THR A 37 11.26 9.52 -0.30
CA THR A 37 10.76 10.76 -0.90
C THR A 37 10.94 10.70 -2.39
N GLY A 38 9.97 11.24 -3.13
CA GLY A 38 9.96 11.14 -4.57
C GLY A 38 8.94 12.04 -5.23
N VAL A 39 8.74 11.79 -6.52
CA VAL A 39 7.75 12.49 -7.34
C VAL A 39 6.96 11.46 -8.12
N PHE A 40 5.63 11.57 -8.04
CA PHE A 40 4.75 10.89 -8.96
C PHE A 40 4.60 11.72 -10.23
N LEU A 41 4.97 11.14 -11.38
CA LEU A 41 4.72 11.72 -12.70
C LEU A 41 3.23 11.97 -12.90
N ARG A 42 2.38 11.09 -12.37
CA ARG A 42 0.92 11.24 -12.28
C ARG A 42 0.42 10.58 -11.00
N ALA A 43 -0.56 11.18 -10.35
CA ALA A 43 -1.20 10.60 -9.16
C ALA A 43 -2.65 11.06 -9.02
N GLY A 44 -3.52 10.17 -8.54
CA GLY A 44 -4.90 10.45 -8.17
C GLY A 44 -5.96 9.84 -9.09
N CYS A 45 -7.12 10.48 -9.21
CA CYS A 45 -8.26 10.02 -9.98
C CYS A 45 -8.25 10.54 -11.44
N PRO A 46 -7.86 9.73 -12.43
CA PRO A 46 -7.69 10.20 -13.81
C PRO A 46 -9.02 10.53 -14.51
N ARG A 47 -10.18 10.15 -13.92
CA ARG A 47 -11.51 10.36 -14.50
C ARG A 47 -12.21 11.54 -13.81
N PRO A 48 -12.37 12.70 -14.45
CA PRO A 48 -12.99 13.88 -13.84
C PRO A 48 -14.40 13.63 -13.27
N TRP A 49 -15.20 12.79 -13.92
CA TRP A 49 -16.57 12.48 -13.49
C TRP A 49 -16.64 11.58 -12.24
N LEU A 50 -15.57 10.84 -11.90
CA LEU A 50 -15.50 10.05 -10.66
C LEU A 50 -15.11 10.91 -9.44
N ARG A 51 -14.43 12.04 -9.66
CA ARG A 51 -13.96 12.93 -8.59
C ARG A 51 -15.06 13.38 -7.63
N PRO A 52 -16.27 13.81 -8.06
CA PRO A 52 -17.32 14.17 -7.10
C PRO A 52 -17.84 12.97 -6.28
N LEU A 53 -17.65 11.73 -6.75
CA LEU A 53 -18.13 10.53 -6.07
C LEU A 53 -17.14 10.00 -5.02
N LEU A 54 -15.84 10.22 -5.21
CA LEU A 54 -14.80 9.71 -4.30
C LEU A 54 -14.93 10.17 -2.84
N PRO A 55 -15.32 11.43 -2.53
CA PRO A 55 -15.59 11.84 -1.15
C PRO A 55 -16.73 11.07 -0.46
N LEU A 56 -17.62 10.43 -1.22
CA LEU A 56 -18.73 9.62 -0.68
C LEU A 56 -18.27 8.23 -0.23
N VAL A 57 -17.08 7.80 -0.66
CA VAL A 57 -16.51 6.51 -0.24
C VAL A 57 -16.12 6.62 1.24
N PRO A 58 -16.66 5.76 2.13
CA PRO A 58 -16.47 5.88 3.57
C PRO A 58 -15.08 5.41 4.05
N VAL A 59 -14.06 5.47 3.19
CA VAL A 59 -12.69 5.02 3.44
C VAL A 59 -11.75 6.22 3.39
N SER A 60 -11.59 6.87 4.54
CA SER A 60 -10.69 8.02 4.68
C SER A 60 -9.23 7.58 4.54
N ASN A 61 -8.39 8.43 3.94
CA ASN A 61 -6.96 8.18 3.72
C ASN A 61 -6.66 6.98 2.80
N ALA A 62 -7.48 6.75 1.78
CA ALA A 62 -7.24 5.71 0.76
C ALA A 62 -7.53 6.20 -0.66
N PHE A 63 -8.67 6.85 -0.89
CA PHE A 63 -9.01 7.41 -2.19
C PHE A 63 -9.29 8.91 -2.08
N PHE A 64 -8.87 9.68 -3.08
CA PHE A 64 -9.06 11.12 -3.09
C PHE A 64 -9.36 11.62 -4.51
N PRO A 65 -10.17 12.68 -4.64
CA PRO A 65 -10.67 13.17 -5.93
C PRO A 65 -9.63 13.88 -6.80
N GLU A 66 -8.51 14.30 -6.22
CA GLU A 66 -7.46 15.01 -6.94
C GLU A 66 -6.84 14.17 -8.03
N PHE A 67 -6.32 14.84 -9.05
CA PHE A 67 -5.42 14.28 -10.02
C PHE A 67 -4.39 15.34 -10.36
N GLY A 68 -3.13 14.95 -10.42
CA GLY A 68 -2.04 15.86 -10.71
C GLY A 68 -0.89 15.15 -11.40
N THR A 69 -0.06 15.93 -12.05
CA THR A 69 1.23 15.51 -12.58
C THR A 69 2.34 16.14 -11.75
N ASN A 70 3.51 15.49 -11.71
CA ASN A 70 4.67 15.93 -10.92
C ASN A 70 4.31 16.20 -9.44
N VAL A 71 3.59 15.27 -8.82
CA VAL A 71 3.11 15.37 -7.43
C VAL A 71 4.22 14.89 -6.50
N PRO A 72 4.85 15.76 -5.68
CA PRO A 72 5.80 15.32 -4.68
C PRO A 72 5.13 14.41 -3.67
N PHE A 73 5.86 13.39 -3.21
CA PHE A 73 5.36 12.49 -2.19
C PHE A 73 6.43 12.03 -1.22
N SER A 74 5.98 11.59 -0.06
CA SER A 74 6.78 10.81 0.88
C SER A 74 6.10 9.50 1.21
N ILE A 75 6.87 8.48 1.57
CA ILE A 75 6.40 7.20 2.07
C ILE A 75 7.18 6.85 3.34
N ARG A 76 6.48 6.38 4.38
CA ARG A 76 7.09 5.79 5.56
C ARG A 76 6.50 4.40 5.78
N ASN A 77 7.36 3.40 5.95
CA ASN A 77 6.96 2.02 6.19
C ASN A 77 7.44 1.60 7.59
N PHE A 78 6.48 1.27 8.46
CA PHE A 78 6.72 0.90 9.84
C PHE A 78 6.43 -0.59 10.05
N PRO A 79 7.46 -1.44 10.09
CA PRO A 79 7.28 -2.83 10.40
C PRO A 79 7.00 -2.97 11.91
N HIS A 80 5.98 -3.71 12.30
CA HIS A 80 5.57 -3.81 13.69
C HIS A 80 4.79 -5.11 13.92
N ARG A 81 4.39 -5.34 15.17
CA ARG A 81 3.40 -6.36 15.51
C ARG A 81 2.08 -5.68 15.80
N ASP A 82 1.02 -6.23 15.27
CA ASP A 82 -0.31 -5.78 15.64
C ASP A 82 -0.68 -6.22 17.07
N PRO A 83 -1.82 -5.78 17.63
CA PRO A 83 -2.24 -6.15 18.99
C PRO A 83 -2.43 -7.65 19.23
N TRP A 84 -2.49 -8.48 18.18
CA TRP A 84 -2.58 -9.93 18.26
C TRP A 84 -1.24 -10.62 17.98
N GLY A 85 -0.15 -9.86 17.94
CA GLY A 85 1.20 -10.37 17.73
C GLY A 85 1.54 -10.72 16.27
N ARG A 86 0.63 -10.46 15.32
CA ARG A 86 0.84 -10.79 13.91
C ARG A 86 1.86 -9.83 13.30
N PRO A 87 2.82 -10.32 12.49
CA PRO A 87 3.69 -9.45 11.71
C PRO A 87 2.87 -8.54 10.79
N ALA A 88 3.15 -7.24 10.86
CA ALA A 88 2.44 -6.21 10.13
C ALA A 88 3.40 -5.15 9.58
N LEU A 89 2.97 -4.47 8.51
CA LEU A 89 3.65 -3.32 7.94
C LEU A 89 2.63 -2.21 7.73
N THR A 90 2.79 -1.09 8.44
CA THR A 90 1.97 0.10 8.19
C THR A 90 2.72 1.03 7.26
N ALA A 91 2.16 1.30 6.09
CA ALA A 91 2.68 2.27 5.14
C ALA A 91 1.85 3.55 5.21
N VAL A 92 2.53 4.70 5.24
CA VAL A 92 1.91 6.02 5.19
C VAL A 92 2.55 6.82 4.07
N ARG A 93 1.75 7.13 3.05
CA ARG A 93 2.15 7.93 1.90
C ARG A 93 1.49 9.30 1.98
N ARG A 94 2.26 10.37 1.78
CA ARG A 94 1.75 11.73 1.72
C ARG A 94 1.94 12.27 0.31
N PHE A 95 0.89 12.82 -0.27
CA PHE A 95 0.85 13.40 -1.62
C PHE A 95 0.65 14.90 -1.48
N GLU A 96 1.52 15.68 -2.10
CA GLU A 96 1.47 17.15 -2.07
C GLU A 96 0.86 17.67 -3.39
N PHE A 97 -0.48 17.75 -3.45
CA PHE A 97 -1.16 18.42 -4.57
C PHE A 97 -1.09 19.95 -4.41
N PRO A 98 -1.27 20.72 -5.49
CA PRO A 98 -1.38 22.18 -5.39
C PRO A 98 -2.48 22.59 -4.39
N GLY A 99 -2.07 23.27 -3.31
CA GLY A 99 -2.96 23.76 -2.26
C GLY A 99 -3.61 22.69 -1.36
N ARG A 100 -3.25 21.40 -1.51
CA ARG A 100 -3.85 20.34 -0.70
C ARG A 100 -2.94 19.14 -0.47
N ARG A 101 -2.78 18.75 0.80
CA ARG A 101 -2.12 17.49 1.17
C ARG A 101 -3.12 16.35 1.26
N ARG A 102 -2.73 15.18 0.77
CA ARG A 102 -3.47 13.92 0.92
C ARG A 102 -2.61 12.86 1.58
N ILE A 103 -3.25 12.06 2.41
CA ILE A 103 -2.63 10.91 3.08
C ILE A 103 -3.28 9.67 2.48
N PHE A 104 -2.45 8.72 2.08
CA PHE A 104 -2.85 7.35 1.80
C PHE A 104 -2.15 6.49 2.84
N GLU A 105 -2.91 5.69 3.59
CA GLU A 105 -2.32 4.77 4.57
C GLU A 105 -2.94 3.40 4.50
N ASP A 106 -2.12 2.40 4.74
CA ASP A 106 -2.46 0.99 4.65
C ASP A 106 -1.68 0.18 5.67
N THR A 107 -2.24 -0.95 6.09
CA THR A 107 -1.58 -1.91 6.96
C THR A 107 -1.68 -3.29 6.33
N THR A 108 -0.56 -3.79 5.85
CA THR A 108 -0.44 -5.18 5.41
C THR A 108 -0.18 -6.08 6.59
N VAL A 109 -0.98 -7.12 6.78
CA VAL A 109 -0.77 -8.16 7.80
C VAL A 109 -0.70 -9.53 7.13
N LEU A 110 0.09 -10.41 7.73
CA LEU A 110 0.05 -11.82 7.37
C LEU A 110 -1.14 -12.49 8.07
N SER A 111 -2.10 -12.98 7.29
CA SER A 111 -3.23 -13.76 7.80
C SER A 111 -2.81 -15.22 8.03
N GLY A 112 -3.55 -15.94 8.89
CA GLY A 112 -3.23 -17.32 9.29
C GLY A 112 -3.22 -18.35 8.14
N SER A 113 -3.74 -18.01 6.95
CA SER A 113 -3.71 -18.86 5.76
C SER A 113 -2.47 -18.65 4.87
N GLY A 114 -1.47 -17.88 5.32
CA GLY A 114 -0.30 -17.53 4.48
C GLY A 114 -0.62 -16.50 3.40
N THR A 115 -1.77 -15.81 3.51
CA THR A 115 -2.19 -14.77 2.58
C THR A 115 -1.93 -13.40 3.19
N LEU A 116 -1.44 -12.44 2.40
CA LEU A 116 -1.38 -11.06 2.84
C LEU A 116 -2.75 -10.42 2.74
N THR A 117 -3.16 -9.74 3.80
CA THR A 117 -4.35 -8.88 3.80
C THR A 117 -3.91 -7.44 4.00
N ASP A 118 -4.32 -6.57 3.10
CA ASP A 118 -4.05 -5.14 3.19
C ASP A 118 -5.28 -4.39 3.66
N TYR A 119 -5.14 -3.62 4.74
CA TYR A 119 -6.20 -2.82 5.31
C TYR A 119 -5.97 -1.34 4.99
N LEU A 120 -6.83 -0.79 4.14
CA LEU A 120 -6.71 0.58 3.65
C LEU A 120 -7.44 1.57 4.55
N GLY A 121 -6.83 2.74 4.68
CA GLY A 121 -7.39 3.92 5.31
C GLY A 121 -7.29 3.95 6.83
N ARG A 122 -7.58 5.12 7.40
CA ARG A 122 -7.41 5.41 8.85
C ARG A 122 -8.18 4.51 9.79
N ARG A 123 -9.35 4.06 9.32
CA ARG A 123 -10.23 3.17 10.06
C ARG A 123 -10.03 1.71 9.68
N ARG A 124 -9.14 1.42 8.71
CA ARG A 124 -8.88 0.07 8.18
C ARG A 124 -10.14 -0.65 7.72
N ASN A 125 -11.08 0.13 7.20
CA ASN A 125 -12.43 -0.33 6.94
C ASN A 125 -12.64 -0.79 5.49
N LEU A 126 -11.56 -0.91 4.74
CA LEU A 126 -11.48 -1.62 3.46
C LEU A 126 -10.33 -2.61 3.58
N ALA A 127 -10.60 -3.91 3.46
CA ALA A 127 -9.56 -4.93 3.39
C ALA A 127 -9.52 -5.56 2.01
N THR A 128 -8.32 -5.89 1.55
CA THR A 128 -8.14 -6.62 0.31
C THR A 128 -7.09 -7.71 0.46
N GLY A 129 -7.33 -8.87 -0.14
CA GLY A 129 -6.31 -9.90 -0.26
C GLY A 129 -5.22 -9.45 -1.23
N LEU A 130 -3.97 -9.72 -0.93
CA LEU A 130 -2.84 -9.44 -1.82
C LEU A 130 -2.25 -10.73 -2.36
N ALA A 131 -2.23 -10.85 -3.68
CA ALA A 131 -1.48 -11.88 -4.40
C ALA A 131 -0.17 -11.29 -4.91
N LEU A 132 0.95 -11.92 -4.57
CA LEU A 132 2.28 -11.47 -4.94
C LEU A 132 2.85 -12.34 -6.06
N ARG A 133 3.58 -11.73 -6.99
CA ARG A 133 4.34 -12.43 -8.01
C ARG A 133 5.64 -11.68 -8.29
N VAL A 134 6.73 -12.42 -8.46
CA VAL A 134 8.01 -11.87 -8.92
C VAL A 134 8.12 -12.08 -10.43
N SER A 135 8.44 -11.02 -11.18
CA SER A 135 8.69 -11.13 -12.63
C SER A 135 10.02 -11.84 -12.90
N GLU A 136 10.28 -12.15 -14.17
CA GLU A 136 11.58 -12.68 -14.61
C GLU A 136 12.70 -11.65 -14.40
N ASP A 137 12.40 -10.36 -14.60
CA ASP A 137 13.31 -9.24 -14.35
C ASP A 137 13.51 -8.90 -12.86
N GLY A 138 12.88 -9.68 -11.97
CA GLY A 138 12.96 -9.50 -10.52
C GLY A 138 12.13 -8.35 -9.95
N HIS A 139 11.11 -7.87 -10.68
CA HIS A 139 10.16 -6.87 -10.19
C HIS A 139 9.14 -7.52 -9.26
N LEU A 140 8.62 -6.76 -8.28
CA LEU A 140 7.47 -7.20 -7.51
C LEU A 140 6.18 -6.74 -8.18
N HIS A 141 5.29 -7.69 -8.46
CA HIS A 141 3.91 -7.41 -8.82
C HIS A 141 2.96 -7.80 -7.69
N MET A 142 1.97 -6.96 -7.45
CA MET A 142 0.92 -7.21 -6.48
C MET A 142 -0.44 -7.00 -7.14
N THR A 143 -1.36 -7.93 -6.93
CA THR A 143 -2.76 -7.78 -7.34
C THR A 143 -3.67 -7.99 -6.15
N SER A 144 -4.86 -7.38 -6.21
CA SER A 144 -5.82 -7.40 -5.10
C SER A 144 -7.22 -7.81 -5.57
N PRO A 145 -7.43 -9.11 -5.82
CA PRO A 145 -8.63 -9.62 -6.50
C PRO A 145 -9.90 -9.54 -5.63
N ASP A 146 -9.76 -9.55 -4.30
CA ASP A 146 -10.88 -9.71 -3.38
C ASP A 146 -10.90 -8.60 -2.32
N SER A 147 -11.76 -7.61 -2.54
CA SER A 147 -11.94 -6.48 -1.62
C SER A 147 -13.22 -6.59 -0.79
N ARG A 148 -13.14 -6.22 0.50
CA ARG A 148 -14.21 -6.29 1.48
C ARG A 148 -14.32 -4.96 2.22
N LEU A 149 -15.53 -4.42 2.32
CA LEU A 149 -15.78 -3.18 3.06
C LEU A 149 -16.39 -3.48 4.44
N PHE A 150 -15.85 -2.84 5.46
CA PHE A 150 -16.36 -2.91 6.83
C PHE A 150 -17.12 -1.63 7.16
N LEU A 151 -18.42 -1.76 7.41
CA LEU A 151 -19.28 -0.65 7.88
C LEU A 151 -19.74 -0.97 9.30
N GLY A 152 -18.94 -0.56 10.29
CA GLY A 152 -19.20 -0.87 11.70
C GLY A 152 -19.00 -2.36 12.00
N PRO A 153 -20.01 -3.10 12.50
CA PRO A 153 -19.93 -4.56 12.69
C PRO A 153 -20.20 -5.36 11.40
N LEU A 154 -20.77 -4.73 10.37
CA LEU A 154 -21.16 -5.39 9.12
C LEU A 154 -19.95 -5.55 8.19
N ARG A 155 -19.73 -6.78 7.73
CA ARG A 155 -18.78 -7.15 6.68
C ARG A 155 -19.56 -7.32 5.39
N LEU A 156 -19.52 -6.31 4.53
CA LEU A 156 -20.17 -6.38 3.23
C LEU A 156 -19.10 -6.70 2.18
N PRO A 157 -19.22 -7.82 1.43
CA PRO A 157 -18.43 -7.95 0.22
C PRO A 157 -18.75 -6.74 -0.66
N LEU A 158 -17.74 -6.14 -1.28
CA LEU A 158 -18.03 -5.10 -2.26
C LEU A 158 -18.86 -5.75 -3.37
N PRO A 159 -20.01 -5.14 -3.75
CA PRO A 159 -20.74 -5.62 -4.92
C PRO A 159 -19.79 -5.74 -6.10
N ARG A 160 -19.97 -6.73 -7.00
CA ARG A 160 -19.09 -6.92 -8.16
C ARG A 160 -18.92 -5.67 -9.04
N PHE A 161 -19.88 -4.75 -9.00
CA PHE A 161 -19.77 -3.47 -9.68
C PHE A 161 -18.87 -2.46 -8.96
N ALA A 162 -18.64 -2.59 -7.66
CA ALA A 162 -17.77 -1.74 -6.85
C ALA A 162 -16.42 -2.40 -6.54
N ALA A 163 -16.26 -3.67 -6.88
CA ALA A 163 -14.97 -4.36 -6.81
C ALA A 163 -13.97 -3.65 -7.73
N ALA A 164 -12.83 -3.27 -7.15
CA ALA A 164 -11.74 -2.65 -7.86
C ALA A 164 -10.46 -3.47 -7.62
N ASP A 165 -9.78 -3.79 -8.70
CA ASP A 165 -8.54 -4.53 -8.71
C ASP A 165 -7.38 -3.52 -8.64
N ALA A 166 -6.70 -3.46 -7.50
CA ALA A 166 -5.42 -2.76 -7.44
C ALA A 166 -4.32 -3.65 -8.02
N GLN A 167 -3.57 -3.08 -8.96
CA GLN A 167 -2.41 -3.67 -9.62
C GLN A 167 -1.21 -2.77 -9.30
N VAL A 168 -0.19 -3.36 -8.68
CA VAL A 168 1.04 -2.67 -8.31
C VAL A 168 2.20 -3.37 -9.00
N GLU A 169 3.13 -2.57 -9.52
CA GLU A 169 4.45 -3.00 -9.96
C GLU A 169 5.47 -2.10 -9.27
N GLN A 170 6.47 -2.71 -8.65
CA GLN A 170 7.59 -1.99 -8.03
C GLN A 170 8.91 -2.61 -8.45
N TRP A 171 9.85 -1.75 -8.85
CA TRP A 171 11.17 -2.15 -9.33
C TRP A 171 12.25 -1.13 -8.98
N TRP A 172 13.50 -1.54 -9.11
CA TRP A 172 14.65 -0.66 -9.02
C TRP A 172 15.11 -0.26 -10.42
N ASP A 173 15.20 1.04 -10.65
CA ASP A 173 15.80 1.61 -11.87
C ASP A 173 17.30 1.80 -11.64
N THR A 174 18.10 0.97 -12.31
CA THR A 174 19.56 0.98 -12.20
C THR A 174 20.19 2.22 -12.83
N GLN A 175 19.57 2.83 -13.84
CA GLN A 175 20.10 4.03 -14.49
C GLN A 175 19.86 5.26 -13.61
N GLN A 176 18.70 5.33 -12.97
CA GLN A 176 18.32 6.49 -12.14
C GLN A 176 18.68 6.32 -10.66
N HIS A 177 19.13 5.13 -10.24
CA HIS A 177 19.37 4.76 -8.86
C HIS A 177 18.19 5.09 -7.94
N ARG A 178 16.97 4.73 -8.38
CA ARG A 178 15.72 5.03 -7.68
C ARG A 178 14.78 3.84 -7.73
N PHE A 179 13.97 3.72 -6.69
CA PHE A 179 12.80 2.86 -6.74
C PHE A 179 11.76 3.48 -7.66
N ARG A 180 11.16 2.65 -8.50
CA ARG A 180 10.00 2.97 -9.33
C ARG A 180 8.80 2.21 -8.80
N ILE A 181 7.67 2.88 -8.78
CA ILE A 181 6.39 2.27 -8.43
C ILE A 181 5.33 2.73 -9.39
N ARG A 182 4.52 1.77 -9.84
CA ARG A 182 3.34 2.00 -10.64
C ARG A 182 2.17 1.30 -9.97
N THR A 183 1.09 2.03 -9.76
CA THR A 183 -0.14 1.50 -9.18
C THR A 183 -1.32 1.97 -9.98
N ARG A 184 -2.23 1.03 -10.26
CA ARG A 184 -3.52 1.29 -10.89
C ARG A 184 -4.59 0.54 -10.13
N VAL A 185 -5.62 1.25 -9.73
CA VAL A 185 -6.84 0.66 -9.18
C VAL A 185 -7.89 0.72 -10.28
N VAL A 186 -8.27 -0.45 -10.77
CA VAL A 186 -9.14 -0.59 -11.94
C VAL A 186 -10.47 -1.20 -11.50
N GLN A 187 -11.56 -0.54 -11.83
CA GLN A 187 -12.90 -1.07 -11.65
C GLN A 187 -13.46 -1.45 -13.02
N ARG A 188 -13.98 -2.67 -13.15
CA ARG A 188 -14.34 -3.28 -14.44
C ARG A 188 -15.25 -2.42 -15.32
N GLN A 189 -16.18 -1.66 -14.72
CA GLN A 189 -17.19 -0.88 -15.42
C GLN A 189 -16.71 0.51 -15.85
N VAL A 190 -15.73 1.08 -15.15
CA VAL A 190 -15.37 2.50 -15.27
C VAL A 190 -13.90 2.73 -15.63
N GLY A 191 -13.10 1.66 -15.59
CA GLY A 191 -11.66 1.68 -15.84
C GLY A 191 -10.86 2.10 -14.60
N THR A 192 -9.72 2.77 -14.82
CA THR A 192 -8.85 3.24 -13.73
C THR A 192 -9.53 4.30 -12.89
N VAL A 193 -9.79 4.00 -11.62
CA VAL A 193 -10.40 4.92 -10.66
C VAL A 193 -9.36 5.69 -9.86
N PHE A 194 -8.17 5.11 -9.71
CA PHE A 194 -7.05 5.71 -9.00
C PHE A 194 -5.72 5.20 -9.58
N GLU A 195 -4.72 6.06 -9.70
CA GLU A 195 -3.39 5.66 -10.12
C GLU A 195 -2.30 6.50 -9.46
N TYR A 196 -1.09 5.93 -9.39
CA TYR A 196 0.12 6.73 -9.27
C TYR A 196 1.29 6.03 -9.95
N ASP A 197 2.16 6.80 -10.58
CA ASP A 197 3.38 6.32 -11.24
C ASP A 197 4.50 7.29 -10.91
N GLY A 198 5.60 6.81 -10.33
CA GLY A 198 6.68 7.69 -9.89
C GLY A 198 7.97 6.99 -9.52
N ALA A 199 8.91 7.81 -9.07
CA ALA A 199 10.22 7.38 -8.60
C ALA A 199 10.53 7.98 -7.23
N PHE A 200 11.26 7.24 -6.39
CA PHE A 200 11.65 7.69 -5.06
C PHE A 200 13.00 7.13 -4.62
N THR A 201 13.64 7.83 -3.70
CA THR A 201 14.76 7.31 -2.90
C THR A 201 14.22 6.76 -1.59
N TYR A 202 14.96 5.87 -0.94
CA TYR A 202 14.53 5.22 0.29
C TYR A 202 15.73 5.02 1.23
N THR A 203 15.50 5.24 2.52
CA THR A 203 16.51 5.13 3.58
C THR A 203 15.90 4.50 4.82
N TYR A 204 16.74 3.93 5.68
CA TYR A 204 16.30 3.36 6.95
C TYR A 204 16.68 4.27 8.11
N ARG A 205 15.82 4.29 9.12
CA ARG A 205 15.97 5.01 10.37
C ARG A 205 15.76 4.04 11.52
N GLU A 206 16.37 4.32 12.66
CA GLU A 206 16.15 3.53 13.88
C GLU A 206 14.68 3.59 14.29
N PHE A 207 14.19 2.46 14.81
CA PHE A 207 12.81 2.29 15.22
C PHE A 207 12.73 1.34 16.39
N ASP A 208 12.01 1.75 17.43
CA ASP A 208 11.78 0.96 18.65
C ASP A 208 10.63 -0.06 18.50
N GLY A 209 9.96 -0.07 17.34
CA GLY A 209 8.79 -0.93 17.08
C GLY A 209 7.46 -0.31 17.48
N ALA A 210 7.46 0.85 18.17
CA ALA A 210 6.25 1.53 18.59
C ALA A 210 5.76 2.49 17.50
N LEU A 211 4.57 2.23 16.95
CA LEU A 211 4.00 3.10 15.92
C LEU A 211 3.80 4.53 16.47
N PRO A 212 4.25 5.57 15.74
CA PRO A 212 3.96 6.95 16.10
C PRO A 212 2.45 7.19 16.20
N ALA A 213 2.01 8.05 17.13
CA ALA A 213 0.59 8.27 17.41
C ALA A 213 -0.23 8.69 16.18
N GLU A 214 0.38 9.40 15.23
CA GLU A 214 -0.28 9.80 13.98
C GLU A 214 -0.43 8.65 12.97
N VAL A 215 0.34 7.57 13.14
CA VAL A 215 0.36 6.37 12.31
C VAL A 215 -0.48 5.24 12.93
N VAL A 216 -0.65 5.22 14.25
CA VAL A 216 -1.51 4.25 14.96
C VAL A 216 -2.93 4.33 14.42
N PRO A 217 -3.47 3.25 13.83
CA PRO A 217 -4.79 3.37 13.22
C PRO A 217 -5.90 3.33 14.25
N ARG A 218 -7.03 3.93 13.90
CA ARG A 218 -8.16 4.13 14.82
C ARG A 218 -8.84 2.83 15.23
N ARG A 219 -8.67 1.79 14.42
CA ARG A 219 -9.23 0.46 14.65
C ARG A 219 -8.24 -0.57 14.15
N TRP A 220 -8.12 -1.65 14.90
CA TRP A 220 -7.47 -2.87 14.46
C TRP A 220 -8.55 -3.86 14.10
N GLU A 221 -8.40 -4.55 12.96
CA GLU A 221 -9.32 -5.63 12.60
C GLU A 221 -8.73 -6.96 13.06
N HIS A 222 -9.44 -7.62 13.98
CA HIS A 222 -9.08 -8.95 14.44
C HIS A 222 -9.27 -9.99 13.31
N ARG A 223 -10.26 -9.73 12.44
CA ARG A 223 -10.84 -10.69 11.51
C ARG A 223 -10.14 -10.62 10.16
N THR A 224 -9.66 -11.76 9.66
CA THR A 224 -9.10 -11.96 8.32
C THR A 224 -10.19 -12.22 7.25
#